data_AF-A0A7J9GSH0-F1
#
_entry.id   AF-A0A7J9GSH0-F1
#
_cell.length_a   1.000
_cell.length_b   1.000
_cell.length_c   1.000
_cell.angle_alpha   90.00
_cell.angle_beta   90.00
_cell.angle_gamma   90.00
#
_symmetry.space_group_name_H-M   'P 1'
#
loop_
_entity.id
_entity.type
_entity.pdbx_description
1 polymer ?
#
loop_
_entity_poly.entity_id
_entity_poly.type
_entity_poly.pdbx_seq_one_letter_code
_entity_poly.pdbx_strand_id
1 'polypeptide(L)'
;MIARFITSCIAEQIRLAPDKFITVCKRFKDQVLLLEEPLRGVAPMLTAIRKLQSSSEHLTALHPEFLLLCLLSRCYKAGLSILEEDVFEVDQPRDLFLFCYYGGMISIGKKWFRKALELLHNVVTAPMSTVNAIAVEAFKKYILVSLIHHGQSPTNLPKYASSVAQRNLKNLCQPYIELANSYSNGKIADIETYVEANKDKFESDNNLGLVKQAVSSMYKRNIQRLTQTYLTLSLQDIANRVQLNSPKEAEMHVLQMIKDGEIYATINQKDGMVRFLEDPEQYKTCEMIEHIDSSIQRLMTLSKKLNGVDELMSCDPLYLLKAGRERQRFDFDDFDNVPQRFNI
;
A
#
# COMPACT_ATOMS: atom_id res chain seq x y z
N MET A 1 -2.83 20.65 -30.70
CA MET A 1 -3.10 19.63 -31.73
C MET A 1 -3.09 18.21 -31.15
N ILE A 2 -2.03 17.77 -30.47
CA ILE A 2 -1.92 16.40 -29.94
C ILE A 2 -2.99 16.04 -28.89
N ALA A 3 -3.26 16.93 -27.92
CA ALA A 3 -4.32 16.70 -26.93
C ALA A 3 -5.69 16.46 -27.59
N ARG A 4 -6.03 17.23 -28.63
CA ARG A 4 -7.27 17.07 -29.40
C ARG A 4 -7.30 15.73 -30.14
N PHE A 5 -6.17 15.30 -30.72
CA PHE A 5 -6.07 13.97 -31.33
C PHE A 5 -6.34 12.86 -30.30
N ILE A 6 -5.70 12.91 -29.12
CA ILE A 6 -5.90 11.94 -28.04
C ILE A 6 -7.38 11.90 -27.60
N THR A 7 -8.03 13.04 -27.48
CA THR A 7 -9.44 13.10 -27.08
C THR A 7 -10.40 12.64 -28.17
N SER A 8 -10.08 12.83 -29.44
CA SER A 8 -10.99 12.56 -30.57
C SER A 8 -10.75 11.24 -31.31
N CYS A 9 -9.60 10.58 -31.14
CA CYS A 9 -9.31 9.31 -31.82
C CYS A 9 -10.27 8.17 -31.40
N ILE A 10 -10.50 7.19 -32.27
CA ILE A 10 -11.39 6.06 -32.02
C ILE A 10 -10.63 4.94 -31.31
N ALA A 11 -11.16 4.43 -30.20
CA ALA A 11 -10.49 3.42 -29.37
C ALA A 11 -10.14 2.13 -30.14
N GLU A 12 -11.04 1.64 -30.99
CA GLU A 12 -10.82 0.45 -31.81
C GLU A 12 -9.58 0.57 -32.71
N GLN A 13 -9.42 1.72 -33.37
CA GLN A 13 -8.27 1.99 -34.22
C GLN A 13 -6.97 2.10 -33.42
N ILE A 14 -7.05 2.68 -32.22
CA ILE A 14 -5.90 2.79 -31.32
C ILE A 14 -5.42 1.41 -30.87
N ARG A 15 -6.35 0.49 -30.55
CA ARG A 15 -6.03 -0.87 -30.12
C ARG A 15 -5.42 -1.74 -31.23
N LEU A 16 -5.59 -1.37 -32.50
CA LEU A 16 -4.89 -2.01 -33.63
C LEU A 16 -3.41 -1.62 -33.75
N ALA A 17 -3.01 -0.49 -33.15
CA ALA A 17 -1.63 0.00 -33.19
C ALA A 17 -1.22 0.66 -31.85
N PRO A 18 -1.24 -0.09 -30.73
CA PRO A 18 -1.07 0.47 -29.38
C PRO A 18 0.29 1.15 -29.20
N ASP A 19 1.37 0.58 -29.73
CA ASP A 19 2.73 1.11 -29.58
C ASP A 19 2.89 2.52 -30.16
N LYS A 20 2.27 2.78 -31.32
CA LYS A 20 2.30 4.10 -31.96
C LYS A 20 1.56 5.12 -31.10
N PHE A 21 0.40 4.74 -30.56
CA PHE A 21 -0.39 5.62 -29.70
C PHE A 21 0.28 5.90 -28.36
N ILE A 22 0.86 4.88 -27.73
CA ILE A 22 1.66 5.01 -26.50
C ILE A 22 2.81 5.98 -26.72
N THR A 23 3.52 5.87 -27.86
CA THR A 23 4.62 6.77 -28.21
C THR A 23 4.16 8.23 -28.33
N VAL A 24 3.03 8.48 -29.00
CA VAL A 24 2.45 9.83 -29.10
C VAL A 24 2.07 10.39 -27.72
N CYS A 25 1.46 9.57 -26.86
CA CYS A 25 1.06 9.99 -25.51
C CYS A 25 2.28 10.29 -24.62
N LYS A 26 3.33 9.47 -24.68
CA LYS A 26 4.59 9.71 -23.97
C LYS A 26 5.24 11.01 -24.42
N ARG A 27 5.33 11.25 -25.73
CA ARG A 27 5.82 12.53 -26.29
C ARG A 27 4.96 13.72 -25.87
N PHE A 28 3.64 13.56 -25.84
CA PHE A 28 2.74 14.60 -25.34
C PHE A 28 3.03 14.94 -23.87
N LYS A 29 3.17 13.93 -23.01
CA LYS A 29 3.56 14.12 -21.61
C LYS A 29 4.91 14.84 -21.51
N ASP A 30 5.93 14.42 -22.25
CA ASP A 30 7.25 15.07 -22.24
C ASP A 30 7.17 16.56 -22.61
N GLN A 31 6.36 16.91 -23.62
CA GLN A 31 6.14 18.30 -24.03
C GLN A 31 5.41 19.12 -22.96
N VAL A 32 4.40 18.55 -22.30
CA VAL A 32 3.68 19.23 -21.22
C VAL A 32 4.60 19.47 -20.01
N LEU A 33 5.51 18.53 -19.71
CA LEU A 33 6.51 18.70 -18.66
C LEU A 33 7.57 19.75 -19.02
N LEU A 34 8.01 19.79 -20.29
CA LEU A 34 8.93 20.82 -20.78
C LEU A 34 8.34 22.24 -20.67
N LEU A 35 7.02 22.36 -20.82
CA LEU A 35 6.29 23.61 -20.65
C LEU A 35 5.96 23.94 -19.19
N GLU A 36 6.39 23.11 -18.22
CA GLU A 36 6.10 23.24 -16.79
C GLU A 36 4.60 23.26 -16.45
N GLU A 37 3.76 22.65 -17.30
CA GLU A 37 2.30 22.71 -17.22
C GLU A 37 1.65 21.33 -17.03
N PRO A 38 2.09 20.48 -16.07
CA PRO A 38 1.68 19.06 -15.95
C PRO A 38 0.17 18.85 -15.88
N LEU A 39 -0.58 19.82 -15.33
CA LEU A 39 -2.03 19.76 -15.21
C LEU A 39 -2.73 19.63 -16.57
N ARG A 40 -2.18 20.27 -17.63
CA ARG A 40 -2.74 20.21 -18.99
C ARG A 40 -2.70 18.79 -19.58
N GLY A 41 -1.81 17.94 -19.07
CA GLY A 41 -1.67 16.56 -19.51
C GLY A 41 -2.64 15.59 -18.84
N VAL A 42 -3.17 15.92 -17.66
CA VAL A 42 -3.95 14.99 -16.81
C VAL A 42 -5.19 14.45 -17.53
N ALA A 43 -6.10 15.33 -17.98
CA ALA A 43 -7.36 14.90 -18.60
C ALA A 43 -7.18 14.17 -19.95
N PRO A 44 -6.31 14.63 -20.88
CA PRO A 44 -6.02 13.87 -22.09
C PRO A 44 -5.38 12.51 -21.82
N MET A 45 -4.46 12.40 -20.86
CA MET A 45 -3.80 11.12 -20.54
C MET A 45 -4.76 10.12 -19.89
N LEU A 46 -5.68 10.57 -19.03
CA LEU A 46 -6.75 9.70 -18.51
C LEU A 46 -7.64 9.17 -19.65
N THR A 47 -7.95 10.03 -20.62
CA THR A 47 -8.71 9.64 -21.82
C THR A 47 -7.93 8.62 -22.66
N ALA A 48 -6.62 8.80 -22.80
CA ALA A 48 -5.74 7.88 -23.52
C ALA A 48 -5.73 6.48 -22.89
N ILE A 49 -5.62 6.40 -21.56
CA ILE A 49 -5.68 5.14 -20.81
C ILE A 49 -6.98 4.40 -21.11
N ARG A 50 -8.13 5.07 -20.96
CA ARG A 50 -9.45 4.47 -21.18
C ARG A 50 -9.66 3.94 -22.61
N LYS A 51 -9.03 4.58 -23.60
CA LYS A 51 -9.08 4.12 -25.00
C LYS A 51 -8.14 2.95 -25.26
N LEU A 52 -6.97 2.95 -24.62
CA LEU A 52 -5.95 1.92 -24.80
C LEU A 52 -6.32 0.63 -24.08
N GLN A 53 -6.87 0.71 -22.87
CA GLN A 53 -7.18 -0.45 -22.05
C GLN A 53 -8.29 -1.30 -22.69
N SER A 54 -8.11 -2.63 -22.67
CA SER A 54 -9.12 -3.62 -23.04
C SER A 54 -10.11 -3.85 -21.90
N SER A 55 -9.63 -3.83 -20.66
CA SER A 55 -10.39 -3.90 -19.41
C SER A 55 -9.84 -2.88 -18.40
N SER A 56 -10.60 -2.55 -17.35
CA SER A 56 -10.12 -1.76 -16.20
C SER A 56 -9.05 -2.49 -15.37
N GLU A 57 -8.87 -3.78 -15.62
CA GLU A 57 -7.99 -4.65 -14.85
C GLU A 57 -6.58 -4.76 -15.46
N HIS A 58 -6.39 -4.19 -16.65
CA HIS A 58 -5.15 -4.25 -17.42
C HIS A 58 -4.29 -3.00 -17.23
N LEU A 59 -3.07 -3.19 -16.71
CA LEU A 59 -2.10 -2.11 -16.53
C LEU A 59 -1.39 -1.76 -17.83
N THR A 60 -1.89 -0.75 -18.52
CA THR A 60 -1.20 -0.16 -19.68
C THR A 60 0.04 0.67 -19.29
N ALA A 61 0.96 0.81 -20.24
CA ALA A 61 2.15 1.66 -20.14
C ALA A 61 1.89 3.18 -19.96
N LEU A 62 0.62 3.62 -20.03
CA LEU A 62 0.23 5.02 -19.83
C LEU A 62 -0.19 5.33 -18.39
N HIS A 63 -0.52 4.31 -17.58
CA HIS A 63 -0.91 4.52 -16.18
C HIS A 63 0.18 5.21 -15.35
N PRO A 64 1.46 4.78 -15.39
CA PRO A 64 2.49 5.46 -14.61
C PRO A 64 2.75 6.88 -15.09
N GLU A 65 2.65 7.12 -16.40
CA GLU A 65 2.85 8.44 -17.01
C GLU A 65 1.76 9.43 -16.57
N PHE A 66 0.50 8.96 -16.47
CA PHE A 66 -0.61 9.72 -15.93
C PHE A 66 -0.45 10.00 -14.43
N LEU A 67 -0.08 9.00 -13.63
CA LEU A 67 0.13 9.20 -12.18
C LEU A 67 1.28 10.18 -11.91
N LEU A 68 2.33 10.16 -12.72
CA LEU A 68 3.40 11.15 -12.65
C LEU A 68 2.88 12.58 -12.87
N LEU A 69 2.04 12.81 -13.89
CA LEU A 69 1.41 14.11 -14.13
C LEU A 69 0.50 14.53 -12.96
N CYS A 70 -0.27 13.61 -12.40
CA CYS A 70 -1.10 13.86 -11.23
C CYS A 70 -0.27 14.24 -10.00
N LEU A 71 0.89 13.60 -9.81
CA LEU A 71 1.81 13.90 -8.71
C LEU A 71 2.41 15.31 -8.86
N LEU A 72 2.95 15.63 -10.05
CA LEU A 72 3.59 16.91 -10.33
C LEU A 72 2.60 18.09 -10.31
N SER A 73 1.38 17.88 -10.79
CA SER A 73 0.30 18.88 -10.75
C SER A 73 -0.45 18.94 -9.41
N ARG A 74 -0.12 18.05 -8.46
CA ARG A 74 -0.86 17.83 -7.21
C ARG A 74 -2.36 17.52 -7.41
N CYS A 75 -2.75 17.04 -8.59
CA CYS A 75 -4.11 16.65 -8.94
C CYS A 75 -4.43 15.23 -8.46
N TYR A 76 -4.31 15.00 -7.15
CA TYR A 76 -4.45 13.68 -6.54
C TYR A 76 -5.83 13.05 -6.72
N LYS A 77 -6.90 13.86 -6.81
CA LYS A 77 -8.27 13.34 -7.05
C LYS A 77 -8.37 12.60 -8.38
N ALA A 78 -7.70 13.09 -9.43
CA ALA A 78 -7.65 12.40 -10.72
C ALA A 78 -6.79 11.13 -10.64
N GLY A 79 -5.69 11.16 -9.88
CA GLY A 79 -4.87 9.97 -9.65
C GLY A 79 -5.63 8.85 -8.92
N LEU A 80 -6.43 9.19 -7.92
CA LEU A 80 -7.19 8.21 -7.14
C LEU A 80 -8.23 7.44 -7.96
N SER A 81 -8.84 8.06 -8.98
CA SER A 81 -9.90 7.39 -9.76
C SER A 81 -9.43 6.12 -10.48
N ILE A 82 -8.13 5.98 -10.76
CA ILE A 82 -7.57 4.76 -11.35
C ILE A 82 -6.91 3.84 -10.32
N LEU A 83 -6.66 4.32 -9.09
CA LEU A 83 -6.07 3.53 -8.01
C LEU A 83 -7.13 2.73 -7.24
N GLU A 84 -8.40 3.13 -7.37
CA GLU A 84 -9.56 2.41 -6.85
C GLU A 84 -9.90 1.17 -7.69
N GLU A 85 -9.44 1.11 -8.94
CA GLU A 85 -9.61 -0.05 -9.82
C GLU A 85 -8.59 -1.15 -9.47
N ASP A 86 -9.02 -2.41 -9.47
CA ASP A 86 -8.15 -3.55 -9.18
C ASP A 86 -7.42 -4.00 -10.46
N VAL A 87 -6.09 -3.95 -10.42
CA VAL A 87 -5.21 -4.33 -11.52
C VAL A 87 -4.74 -5.77 -11.35
N PHE A 88 -4.91 -6.60 -12.37
CA PHE A 88 -4.54 -8.02 -12.36
C PHE A 88 -3.62 -8.42 -13.50
N GLU A 89 -3.65 -7.70 -14.62
CA GLU A 89 -2.84 -8.00 -15.79
C GLU A 89 -1.76 -6.91 -15.97
N VAL A 90 -0.51 -7.34 -16.18
CA VAL A 90 0.65 -6.46 -16.28
C VAL A 90 1.58 -6.98 -17.37
N ASP A 91 1.85 -6.15 -18.38
CA ASP A 91 2.74 -6.53 -19.48
C ASP A 91 4.21 -6.30 -19.15
N GLN A 92 4.52 -5.18 -18.49
CA GLN A 92 5.88 -4.71 -18.26
C GLN A 92 6.14 -4.50 -16.75
N PRO A 93 7.15 -5.19 -16.17
CA PRO A 93 7.47 -5.04 -14.75
C PRO A 93 7.70 -3.57 -14.35
N ARG A 94 8.44 -2.81 -15.17
CA ARG A 94 8.74 -1.40 -14.91
C ARG A 94 7.49 -0.55 -14.73
N ASP A 95 6.44 -0.83 -15.50
CA ASP A 95 5.20 -0.06 -15.42
C ASP A 95 4.47 -0.36 -14.11
N LEU A 96 4.49 -1.61 -13.62
CA LEU A 96 4.01 -1.95 -12.28
C LEU A 96 4.80 -1.23 -11.18
N PHE A 97 6.15 -1.26 -11.23
CA PHE A 97 6.99 -0.55 -10.25
C PHE A 97 6.61 0.93 -10.15
N LEU A 98 6.48 1.62 -11.28
CA LEU A 98 6.17 3.05 -11.32
C LEU A 98 4.71 3.34 -10.96
N PHE A 99 3.77 2.53 -11.44
CA PHE A 99 2.35 2.66 -11.11
C PHE A 99 2.13 2.58 -9.60
N CYS A 100 2.65 1.53 -8.97
CA CYS A 100 2.53 1.33 -7.53
C CYS A 100 3.32 2.37 -6.73
N TYR A 101 4.52 2.77 -7.16
CA TYR A 101 5.28 3.80 -6.47
C TYR A 101 4.60 5.17 -6.50
N TYR A 102 4.21 5.66 -7.69
CA TYR A 102 3.52 6.95 -7.81
C TYR A 102 2.13 6.92 -7.18
N GLY A 103 1.41 5.82 -7.33
CA GLY A 103 0.14 5.61 -6.64
C GLY A 103 0.30 5.66 -5.12
N GLY A 104 1.32 4.99 -4.58
CA GLY A 104 1.70 5.05 -3.18
C GLY A 104 1.96 6.49 -2.72
N MET A 105 2.73 7.28 -3.48
CA MET A 105 2.97 8.69 -3.17
C MET A 105 1.70 9.55 -3.16
N ILE A 106 0.78 9.34 -4.12
CA ILE A 106 -0.51 10.04 -4.16
C ILE A 106 -1.37 9.66 -2.94
N SER A 107 -1.44 8.36 -2.61
CA SER A 107 -2.15 7.87 -1.44
C SER A 107 -1.56 8.43 -0.13
N ILE A 108 -0.23 8.51 -0.02
CA ILE A 108 0.46 9.20 1.10
C ILE A 108 0.05 10.67 1.17
N GLY A 109 0.05 11.39 0.05
CA GLY A 109 -0.34 12.79 -0.02
C GLY A 109 -1.79 13.04 0.41
N LYS A 110 -2.65 12.03 0.29
CA LYS A 110 -4.04 12.01 0.77
C LYS A 110 -4.24 11.41 2.16
N LYS A 111 -3.15 10.98 2.82
CA LYS A 111 -3.15 10.24 4.09
C LYS A 111 -3.96 8.92 4.05
N TRP A 112 -4.13 8.35 2.86
CA TRP A 112 -4.73 7.02 2.67
C TRP A 112 -3.66 5.95 2.87
N PHE A 113 -3.15 5.86 4.10
CA PHE A 113 -1.97 5.06 4.41
C PHE A 113 -2.16 3.56 4.16
N ARG A 114 -3.37 3.02 4.36
CA ARG A 114 -3.68 1.63 4.03
C ARG A 114 -3.41 1.31 2.56
N LYS A 115 -4.00 2.08 1.64
CA LYS A 115 -3.79 1.91 0.19
C LYS A 115 -2.34 2.20 -0.21
N ALA A 116 -1.71 3.20 0.42
CA ALA A 116 -0.29 3.47 0.18
C ALA A 116 0.59 2.26 0.53
N LEU A 117 0.33 1.60 1.65
CA LEU A 117 1.07 0.40 2.06
C LEU A 117 0.85 -0.76 1.10
N GLU A 118 -0.38 -1.00 0.66
CA GLU A 118 -0.68 -2.03 -0.34
C GLU A 118 0.13 -1.79 -1.63
N LEU A 119 0.13 -0.56 -2.15
CA LEU A 119 0.87 -0.21 -3.36
C LEU A 119 2.38 -0.32 -3.16
N LEU A 120 2.94 0.24 -2.08
CA LEU A 120 4.38 0.15 -1.81
C LEU A 120 4.83 -1.29 -1.54
N HIS A 121 3.99 -2.10 -0.88
CA HIS A 121 4.21 -3.53 -0.68
C HIS A 121 4.33 -4.27 -2.02
N ASN A 122 3.46 -3.96 -2.98
CA ASN A 122 3.53 -4.53 -4.33
C ASN A 122 4.86 -4.18 -5.03
N VAL A 123 5.40 -2.97 -4.83
CA VAL A 123 6.72 -2.60 -5.38
C VAL A 123 7.84 -3.43 -4.79
N VAL A 124 7.89 -3.58 -3.45
CA VAL A 124 9.02 -4.23 -2.77
C VAL A 124 8.98 -5.76 -2.87
N THR A 125 7.82 -6.34 -3.17
CA THR A 125 7.63 -7.78 -3.36
C THR A 125 7.60 -8.22 -4.82
N ALA A 126 7.44 -7.27 -5.76
CA ALA A 126 7.48 -7.58 -7.19
C ALA A 126 8.78 -8.32 -7.56
N PRO A 127 8.70 -9.36 -8.42
CA PRO A 127 9.87 -10.07 -8.88
C PRO A 127 10.92 -9.14 -9.51
N MET A 128 12.17 -9.26 -9.06
CA MET A 128 13.29 -8.50 -9.63
C MET A 128 14.56 -9.34 -9.65
N SER A 129 15.28 -9.29 -10.78
CA SER A 129 16.60 -9.91 -10.93
C SER A 129 17.73 -9.00 -10.45
N THR A 130 17.50 -7.68 -10.46
CA THR A 130 18.41 -6.65 -9.97
C THR A 130 17.63 -5.61 -9.19
N VAL A 131 18.25 -5.00 -8.17
CA VAL A 131 17.61 -3.91 -7.44
C VAL A 131 17.57 -2.66 -8.31
N ASN A 132 16.42 -2.01 -8.34
CA ASN A 132 16.21 -0.74 -9.02
C ASN A 132 15.95 0.38 -7.99
N ALA A 133 16.20 1.62 -8.39
CA ALA A 133 16.04 2.79 -7.52
C ALA A 133 14.58 3.00 -7.07
N ILE A 134 13.59 2.61 -7.88
CA ILE A 134 12.16 2.73 -7.54
C ILE A 134 11.84 1.87 -6.32
N ALA A 135 12.32 0.62 -6.29
CA ALA A 135 12.12 -0.29 -5.17
C ALA A 135 12.81 0.18 -3.89
N VAL A 136 14.00 0.79 -4.00
CA VAL A 136 14.71 1.40 -2.86
C VAL A 136 13.89 2.54 -2.27
N GLU A 137 13.44 3.49 -3.09
CA GLU A 137 12.63 4.61 -2.63
C GLU A 137 11.26 4.20 -2.10
N ALA A 138 10.65 3.17 -2.70
CA ALA A 138 9.41 2.58 -2.21
C ALA A 138 9.60 1.93 -0.84
N PHE A 139 10.69 1.19 -0.62
CA PHE A 139 10.94 0.52 0.66
C PHE A 139 11.17 1.50 1.80
N LYS A 140 11.91 2.60 1.55
CA LYS A 140 12.06 3.70 2.52
C LYS A 140 10.70 4.24 2.96
N LYS A 141 9.83 4.57 1.99
CA LYS A 141 8.48 5.09 2.27
C LYS A 141 7.58 4.03 2.89
N TYR A 142 7.71 2.76 2.51
CA TYR A 142 6.97 1.65 3.09
C TYR A 142 7.23 1.51 4.59
N ILE A 143 8.49 1.63 5.00
CA ILE A 143 8.88 1.63 6.42
C ILE A 143 8.22 2.80 7.14
N LEU A 144 8.39 4.02 6.63
CA LEU A 144 7.84 5.22 7.27
C LEU A 144 6.31 5.18 7.40
N VAL A 145 5.62 4.81 6.32
CA VAL A 145 4.15 4.71 6.32
C VAL A 145 3.68 3.58 7.25
N SER A 146 4.43 2.47 7.35
CA SER A 146 4.10 1.39 8.29
C SER A 146 4.21 1.88 9.74
N LEU A 147 5.25 2.65 10.07
CA LEU A 147 5.37 3.27 11.40
C LEU A 147 4.21 4.21 11.69
N ILE A 148 3.82 5.06 10.73
CA ILE A 148 2.71 6.01 10.89
C ILE A 148 1.37 5.29 11.09
N HIS A 149 1.08 4.26 10.29
CA HIS A 149 -0.24 3.64 10.25
C HIS A 149 -0.41 2.49 11.26
N HIS A 150 0.60 1.62 11.39
CA HIS A 150 0.53 0.44 12.24
C HIS A 150 1.29 0.60 13.56
N GLY A 151 2.11 1.65 13.70
CA GLY A 151 3.00 1.81 14.86
C GLY A 151 4.14 0.78 14.90
N GLN A 152 4.38 0.08 13.80
CA GLN A 152 5.47 -0.89 13.63
C GLN A 152 5.74 -1.07 12.14
N SER A 153 6.97 -1.41 11.79
CA SER A 153 7.34 -1.73 10.41
C SER A 153 7.88 -3.15 10.34
N PRO A 154 7.41 -3.98 9.38
CA PRO A 154 8.10 -5.22 9.06
C PRO A 154 9.47 -4.84 8.46
N THR A 155 10.53 -5.03 9.22
CA THR A 155 11.92 -4.76 8.79
C THR A 155 12.42 -5.83 7.82
N ASN A 156 11.74 -6.97 7.74
CA ASN A 156 12.01 -8.05 6.81
C ASN A 156 10.86 -8.19 5.80
N LEU A 157 11.20 -8.42 4.54
CA LEU A 157 10.23 -8.70 3.48
C LEU A 157 9.69 -10.15 3.59
N PRO A 158 8.49 -10.42 3.05
CA PRO A 158 7.93 -11.76 3.01
C PRO A 158 8.85 -12.77 2.31
N LYS A 159 8.73 -14.06 2.68
CA LYS A 159 9.55 -15.14 2.09
C LYS A 159 9.42 -15.28 0.58
N TYR A 160 8.27 -14.92 0.02
CA TYR A 160 8.01 -14.96 -1.42
C TYR A 160 8.60 -13.77 -2.19
N ALA A 161 9.08 -12.72 -1.51
CA ALA A 161 9.82 -11.66 -2.17
C ALA A 161 11.15 -12.19 -2.71
N SER A 162 11.64 -11.60 -3.80
CA SER A 162 12.90 -12.05 -4.41
C SER A 162 14.08 -11.99 -3.42
N SER A 163 15.00 -12.95 -3.52
CA SER A 163 16.22 -12.98 -2.71
C SER A 163 17.08 -11.72 -2.89
N VAL A 164 17.06 -11.17 -4.10
CA VAL A 164 17.70 -9.89 -4.45
C VAL A 164 17.09 -8.74 -3.65
N ALA A 165 15.76 -8.64 -3.58
CA ALA A 165 15.08 -7.62 -2.77
C ALA A 165 15.41 -7.79 -1.27
N GLN A 166 15.24 -9.00 -0.73
CA GLN A 166 15.47 -9.30 0.69
C GLN A 166 16.89 -8.91 1.15
N ARG A 167 17.92 -9.23 0.34
CA ARG A 167 19.31 -8.95 0.68
C ARG A 167 19.66 -7.47 0.54
N ASN A 168 19.31 -6.86 -0.58
CA ASN A 168 19.86 -5.56 -0.95
C ASN A 168 19.04 -4.39 -0.43
N LEU A 169 17.70 -4.48 -0.41
CA LEU A 169 16.86 -3.37 0.08
C LEU A 169 17.12 -3.07 1.55
N LYS A 170 17.38 -4.11 2.35
CA LYS A 170 17.80 -3.97 3.75
C LYS A 170 19.07 -3.14 3.87
N ASN A 171 20.12 -3.52 3.14
CA ASN A 171 21.41 -2.84 3.19
C ASN A 171 21.33 -1.39 2.70
N LEU A 172 20.57 -1.14 1.63
CA LEU A 172 20.45 0.19 1.01
C LEU A 172 19.57 1.16 1.82
N CYS A 173 18.69 0.63 2.68
CA CYS A 173 17.74 1.43 3.46
C CYS A 173 18.05 1.38 4.97
N GLN A 174 19.29 1.08 5.34
CA GLN A 174 19.70 0.90 6.73
C GLN A 174 19.30 2.06 7.66
N PRO A 175 19.44 3.36 7.28
CA PRO A 175 19.02 4.45 8.16
C PRO A 175 17.53 4.44 8.51
N TYR A 176 16.67 3.92 7.61
CA TYR A 176 15.23 3.80 7.83
C TYR A 176 14.88 2.59 8.70
N ILE A 177 15.64 1.50 8.57
CA ILE A 177 15.48 0.31 9.42
C ILE A 177 15.90 0.63 10.85
N GLU A 178 17.00 1.34 11.05
CA GLU A 178 17.46 1.77 12.36
C GLU A 178 16.48 2.76 13.00
N LEU A 179 15.88 3.66 12.22
CA LEU A 179 14.77 4.49 12.68
C LEU A 179 13.59 3.63 13.18
N ALA A 180 13.19 2.60 12.42
CA ALA A 180 12.11 1.70 12.82
C ALA A 180 12.45 0.86 14.07
N ASN A 181 13.70 0.47 14.23
CA ASN A 181 14.17 -0.21 15.44
C ASN A 181 14.12 0.72 16.65
N SER A 182 14.60 1.96 16.51
CA SER A 182 14.51 2.99 17.55
C SER A 182 13.05 3.29 17.92
N TYR A 183 12.17 3.36 16.92
CA TYR A 183 10.72 3.50 17.12
C TYR A 183 10.14 2.39 18.01
N SER A 184 10.59 1.15 17.86
CA SER A 184 10.05 0.02 18.61
C SER A 184 10.28 0.14 20.13
N ASN A 185 11.31 0.88 20.57
CA ASN A 185 11.61 1.12 21.99
C ASN A 185 10.64 2.09 22.68
N GLY A 186 9.86 2.86 21.91
CA GLY A 186 8.84 3.79 22.44
C GLY A 186 9.38 5.07 23.09
N LYS A 187 10.71 5.27 23.11
CA LYS A 187 11.37 6.46 23.66
C LYS A 187 11.48 7.54 22.59
N ILE A 188 10.77 8.65 22.77
CA ILE A 188 10.69 9.72 21.76
C ILE A 188 12.03 10.42 21.59
N ALA A 189 12.70 10.75 22.70
CA ALA A 189 14.01 11.42 22.69
C ALA A 189 15.08 10.65 21.87
N ASP A 190 15.07 9.31 21.93
CA ASP A 190 16.01 8.46 21.17
C ASP A 190 15.75 8.59 19.65
N ILE A 191 14.48 8.66 19.26
CA ILE A 191 14.07 8.80 17.86
C ILE A 191 14.39 10.21 17.37
N GLU A 192 14.07 11.24 18.14
CA GLU A 192 14.38 12.64 17.79
C GLU A 192 15.88 12.85 17.60
N THR A 193 16.70 12.33 18.52
CA THR A 193 18.16 12.38 18.43
C THR A 193 18.65 11.68 17.16
N TYR A 194 18.10 10.50 16.85
CA TYR A 194 18.46 9.75 15.66
C TYR A 194 18.05 10.47 14.36
N VAL A 195 16.87 11.11 14.36
CA VAL A 195 16.37 11.90 13.22
C VAL A 195 17.24 13.11 12.97
N GLU A 196 17.66 13.83 14.01
CA GLU A 196 18.54 14.99 13.85
C GLU A 196 19.93 14.57 13.36
N ALA A 197 20.48 13.48 13.89
CA ALA A 197 21.77 12.94 13.46
C ALA A 197 21.79 12.48 11.98
N ASN A 198 20.64 12.08 11.42
CA ASN A 198 20.50 11.60 10.04
C ASN A 198 19.67 12.55 9.15
N LYS A 199 19.48 13.80 9.58
CA LYS A 199 18.58 14.75 8.92
C LYS A 199 18.93 14.98 7.45
N ASP A 200 20.20 15.22 7.15
CA ASP A 200 20.69 15.46 5.79
C ASP A 200 20.35 14.29 4.86
N LYS A 201 20.40 13.06 5.38
CA LYS A 201 20.05 11.86 4.61
C LYS A 201 18.56 11.80 4.31
N PHE A 202 17.71 12.15 5.27
CA PHE A 202 16.26 12.17 5.05
C PHE A 202 15.81 13.33 4.16
N GLU A 203 16.51 14.46 4.20
CA GLU A 203 16.31 15.59 3.29
C GLU A 203 16.76 15.25 1.86
N SER A 204 17.93 14.64 1.69
CA SER A 204 18.42 14.23 0.36
C SER A 204 17.47 13.23 -0.31
N ASP A 205 16.87 12.35 0.48
CA ASP A 205 15.91 11.35 0.02
C ASP A 205 14.48 11.92 -0.12
N ASN A 206 14.27 13.23 0.13
CA ASN A 206 12.97 13.93 0.10
C ASN A 206 11.89 13.29 1.01
N ASN A 207 12.30 12.70 2.13
CA ASN A 207 11.43 11.95 3.03
C ASN A 207 11.30 12.58 4.42
N LEU A 208 12.00 13.69 4.72
CA LEU A 208 12.00 14.33 6.05
C LEU A 208 10.59 14.62 6.59
N GLY A 209 9.66 15.07 5.74
CA GLY A 209 8.28 15.32 6.15
C GLY A 209 7.54 14.07 6.62
N LEU A 210 7.82 12.90 6.04
CA LEU A 210 7.27 11.62 6.48
C LEU A 210 7.96 11.12 7.74
N VAL A 211 9.27 11.33 7.87
CA VAL A 211 10.01 11.02 9.10
C VAL A 211 9.42 11.77 10.28
N LYS A 212 9.19 13.09 10.14
CA LYS A 212 8.54 13.90 11.18
C LYS A 212 7.15 13.39 11.53
N GLN A 213 6.34 12.97 10.55
CA GLN A 213 5.04 12.36 10.81
C GLN A 213 5.16 11.03 11.56
N ALA A 214 6.17 10.21 11.27
CA ALA A 214 6.44 8.99 12.03
C ALA A 214 6.83 9.32 13.48
N VAL A 215 7.68 10.33 13.73
CA VAL A 215 7.96 10.77 15.11
C VAL A 215 6.67 11.21 15.81
N SER A 216 5.85 12.04 15.16
CA SER A 216 4.58 12.50 15.74
C SER A 216 3.58 11.37 15.99
N SER A 217 3.58 10.30 15.20
CA SER A 217 2.70 9.14 15.45
C SER A 217 3.08 8.36 16.70
N MET A 218 4.31 8.50 17.21
CA MET A 218 4.75 7.85 18.45
C MET A 218 3.93 8.30 19.65
N TYR A 219 3.59 9.58 19.75
CA TYR A 219 2.78 10.11 20.83
C TYR A 219 1.41 9.44 20.87
N LYS A 220 0.73 9.37 19.71
CA LYS A 220 -0.55 8.66 19.56
C LYS A 220 -0.40 7.19 19.93
N ARG A 221 0.68 6.54 19.50
CA ARG A 221 0.95 5.12 19.79
C ARG A 221 1.18 4.85 21.28
N ASN A 222 1.93 5.72 21.96
CA ASN A 222 2.17 5.60 23.39
C ASN A 222 0.88 5.82 24.19
N ILE A 223 0.01 6.74 23.77
CA ILE A 223 -1.34 6.90 24.36
C ILE A 223 -2.19 5.64 24.14
N GLN A 224 -2.20 5.08 22.93
CA GLN A 224 -2.90 3.80 22.65
C GLN A 224 -2.40 2.65 23.54
N ARG A 225 -1.10 2.59 23.87
CA ARG A 225 -0.59 1.58 24.80
C ARG A 225 -1.15 1.75 26.22
N LEU A 226 -1.41 2.98 26.65
CA LEU A 226 -2.00 3.24 27.98
C LEU A 226 -3.43 2.71 28.09
N THR A 227 -4.19 2.64 26.99
CA THR A 227 -5.55 2.08 27.02
C THR A 227 -5.57 0.58 27.32
N GLN A 228 -4.46 -0.12 27.10
CA GLN A 228 -4.33 -1.55 27.36
C GLN A 228 -4.05 -1.87 28.84
N THR A 229 -3.53 -0.90 29.60
CA THR A 229 -3.08 -1.09 30.98
C THR A 229 -3.89 -0.28 32.00
N TYR A 230 -4.59 0.77 31.55
CA TYR A 230 -5.33 1.67 32.43
C TYR A 230 -6.78 1.79 31.98
N LEU A 231 -7.71 1.75 32.94
CA LEU A 231 -9.11 2.13 32.72
C LEU A 231 -9.30 3.64 32.86
N THR A 232 -8.66 4.24 33.86
CA THR A 232 -8.71 5.68 34.12
C THR A 232 -7.32 6.18 34.44
N LEU A 233 -6.92 7.32 33.87
CA LEU A 233 -5.60 7.91 34.07
C LEU A 233 -5.68 9.45 34.04
N SER A 234 -4.87 10.13 34.87
CA SER A 234 -4.85 11.59 34.86
C SER A 234 -4.17 12.15 33.62
N LEU A 235 -4.56 13.34 33.17
CA LEU A 235 -3.92 14.05 32.06
C LEU A 235 -2.44 14.35 32.35
N GLN A 236 -2.09 14.58 33.63
CA GLN A 236 -0.71 14.77 34.05
C GLN A 236 0.12 13.49 33.92
N ASP A 237 -0.43 12.33 34.32
CA ASP A 237 0.25 11.05 34.18
C ASP A 237 0.42 10.65 32.71
N ILE A 238 -0.58 10.95 31.87
CA ILE A 238 -0.46 10.77 30.42
C ILE A 238 0.69 11.64 29.89
N ALA A 239 0.73 12.93 30.25
CA ALA A 239 1.80 13.82 29.81
C ALA A 239 3.18 13.32 30.25
N ASN A 240 3.33 12.91 31.50
CA ASN A 240 4.60 12.41 32.04
C ASN A 240 5.07 11.12 31.35
N ARG A 241 4.16 10.15 31.13
CA ARG A 241 4.51 8.86 30.52
C ARG A 241 4.77 8.94 29.02
N VAL A 242 4.07 9.84 28.34
CA VAL A 242 4.18 10.04 26.89
C VAL A 242 5.21 11.13 26.56
N GLN A 243 5.84 11.74 27.57
CA GLN A 243 6.85 12.79 27.42
C GLN A 243 6.32 14.05 26.69
N LEU A 244 5.09 14.45 27.03
CA LEU A 244 4.49 15.71 26.59
C LEU A 244 4.79 16.82 27.61
N ASN A 245 4.77 18.07 27.15
CA ASN A 245 5.19 19.21 27.99
C ASN A 245 4.14 19.59 29.02
N SER A 246 2.86 19.30 28.78
CA SER A 246 1.78 19.71 29.68
C SER A 246 0.55 18.80 29.63
N PRO A 247 -0.28 18.80 30.69
CA PRO A 247 -1.59 18.14 30.68
C PRO A 247 -2.52 18.65 29.57
N LYS A 248 -2.40 19.92 29.18
CA LYS A 248 -3.18 20.52 28.09
C LYS A 248 -2.80 19.93 26.73
N GLU A 249 -1.51 19.67 26.53
CA GLU A 249 -1.02 19.01 25.33
C GLU A 249 -1.51 17.56 25.27
N ALA A 250 -1.47 16.84 26.40
CA ALA A 250 -2.06 15.51 26.51
C ALA A 250 -3.57 15.51 26.20
N GLU A 251 -4.32 16.48 26.74
CA GLU A 251 -5.75 16.64 26.47
C GLU A 251 -6.03 16.84 24.97
N MET A 252 -5.25 17.71 24.31
CA MET A 252 -5.36 17.96 22.88
C MET A 252 -5.10 16.69 22.05
N HIS A 253 -4.06 15.92 22.39
CA HIS A 253 -3.80 14.65 21.72
C HIS A 253 -4.94 13.64 21.93
N VAL A 254 -5.41 13.45 23.15
CA VAL A 254 -6.51 12.53 23.47
C VAL A 254 -7.78 12.94 22.73
N LEU A 255 -8.13 14.23 22.72
CA LEU A 255 -9.29 14.76 22.02
C LEU A 255 -9.21 14.48 20.50
N GLN A 256 -8.05 14.74 19.90
CA GLN A 256 -7.83 14.48 18.47
C GLN A 256 -7.95 12.98 18.15
N MET A 257 -7.40 12.12 19.00
CA MET A 257 -7.50 10.66 18.83
C MET A 257 -8.93 10.14 18.97
N ILE A 258 -9.74 10.71 19.88
CA ILE A 258 -11.17 10.39 19.99
C ILE A 258 -11.91 10.80 18.72
N LYS A 259 -11.65 12.02 18.22
CA LYS A 259 -12.27 12.54 17.00
C LYS A 259 -11.91 11.72 15.75
N ASP A 260 -10.67 11.25 15.68
CA ASP A 260 -10.17 10.42 14.57
C ASP A 260 -10.61 8.94 14.68
N GLY A 261 -11.30 8.55 15.77
CA GLY A 261 -11.71 7.17 16.02
C GLY A 261 -10.54 6.22 16.36
N GLU A 262 -9.41 6.77 16.82
CA GLU A 262 -8.20 5.99 17.12
C GLU A 262 -8.21 5.39 18.54
N ILE A 263 -8.99 5.98 19.46
CA ILE A 263 -9.26 5.49 20.82
C ILE A 263 -10.70 5.83 21.22
N TYR A 264 -11.26 5.02 22.11
CA TYR A 264 -12.53 5.30 22.77
C TYR A 264 -12.25 5.78 24.20
N ALA A 265 -12.54 7.04 24.49
CA ALA A 265 -12.27 7.63 25.80
C ALA A 265 -13.19 8.82 26.08
N THR A 266 -13.38 9.13 27.37
CA THR A 266 -14.09 10.32 27.86
C THR A 266 -13.17 11.14 28.74
N ILE A 267 -13.16 12.47 28.54
CA ILE A 267 -12.34 13.42 29.30
C ILE A 267 -13.22 14.10 30.35
N ASN A 268 -12.81 14.03 31.61
CA ASN A 268 -13.38 14.82 32.70
C ASN A 268 -12.44 15.98 33.04
N GLN A 269 -12.77 17.18 32.57
CA GLN A 269 -11.98 18.38 32.79
C GLN A 269 -11.98 18.88 34.25
N LYS A 270 -13.02 18.58 35.03
CA LYS A 270 -13.10 19.01 36.44
C LYS A 270 -12.05 18.28 37.28
N ASP A 271 -11.93 16.98 37.04
CA ASP A 271 -11.02 16.11 37.80
C ASP A 271 -9.65 15.92 37.10
N GLY A 272 -9.51 16.39 35.85
CA GLY A 272 -8.30 16.22 35.05
C GLY A 272 -8.03 14.77 34.66
N MET A 273 -9.09 13.96 34.51
CA MET A 273 -9.01 12.50 34.31
C MET A 273 -9.52 12.09 32.94
N VAL A 274 -8.87 11.09 32.34
CA VAL A 274 -9.30 10.41 31.12
C VAL A 274 -9.74 9.01 31.49
N ARG A 275 -10.97 8.65 31.13
CA ARG A 275 -11.49 7.28 31.25
C ARG A 275 -11.50 6.63 29.88
N PHE A 276 -10.71 5.57 29.71
CA PHE A 276 -10.69 4.76 28.51
C PHE A 276 -11.89 3.81 28.49
N LEU A 277 -12.44 3.59 27.31
CA LEU A 277 -13.63 2.78 27.06
C LEU A 277 -13.29 1.67 26.07
N GLU A 278 -14.13 0.65 26.04
CA GLU A 278 -14.12 -0.37 24.99
C GLU A 278 -14.81 0.15 23.72
N ASP A 279 -14.59 -0.57 22.61
CA ASP A 279 -15.25 -0.26 21.34
C ASP A 279 -16.77 -0.30 21.51
N PRO A 280 -17.50 0.79 21.21
CA PRO A 280 -18.94 0.84 21.37
C PRO A 280 -19.70 0.02 20.32
N GLU A 281 -19.04 -0.49 19.27
CA GLU A 281 -19.69 -1.27 18.21
C GLU A 281 -20.29 -2.58 18.77
N GLN A 282 -21.60 -2.74 18.57
CA GLN A 282 -22.36 -3.90 19.05
C GLN A 282 -22.70 -4.90 17.95
N TYR A 283 -22.35 -4.60 16.69
CA TYR A 283 -22.62 -5.41 15.51
C TYR A 283 -24.10 -5.67 15.25
N LYS A 284 -24.96 -4.72 15.62
CA LYS A 284 -26.44 -4.84 15.54
C LYS A 284 -27.08 -3.79 14.62
N THR A 285 -26.31 -2.87 14.08
CA THR A 285 -26.82 -1.76 13.29
C THR A 285 -27.12 -2.21 11.85
N CYS A 286 -28.06 -1.54 11.18
CA CYS A 286 -28.28 -1.74 9.76
C CYS A 286 -27.02 -1.42 8.93
N GLU A 287 -26.26 -0.41 9.36
CA GLU A 287 -24.96 -0.06 8.75
C GLU A 287 -23.98 -1.24 8.77
N MET A 288 -23.92 -2.01 9.87
CA MET A 288 -23.10 -3.21 9.94
C MET A 288 -23.61 -4.30 8.98
N ILE A 289 -24.92 -4.46 8.84
CA ILE A 289 -25.51 -5.41 7.88
C ILE A 289 -25.12 -5.02 6.44
N GLU A 290 -25.23 -3.74 6.07
CA GLU A 290 -24.82 -3.22 4.76
C GLU A 290 -23.32 -3.41 4.51
N HIS A 291 -22.48 -3.18 5.52
CA HIS A 291 -21.04 -3.42 5.43
C HIS A 291 -20.72 -4.90 5.21
N ILE A 292 -21.41 -5.80 5.91
CA ILE A 292 -21.27 -7.26 5.72
C ILE A 292 -21.73 -7.66 4.32
N ASP A 293 -22.89 -7.18 3.87
CA ASP A 293 -23.41 -7.49 2.53
C ASP A 293 -22.44 -7.02 1.43
N SER A 294 -21.93 -5.78 1.54
CA SER A 294 -20.89 -5.26 0.62
C SER A 294 -19.64 -6.13 0.62
N SER A 295 -19.20 -6.59 1.79
CA SER A 295 -18.05 -7.49 1.92
C SER A 295 -18.31 -8.85 1.27
N ILE A 296 -19.51 -9.42 1.44
CA ILE A 296 -19.95 -10.67 0.79
C ILE A 296 -19.96 -10.50 -0.74
N GLN A 297 -20.53 -9.40 -1.26
CA GLN A 297 -20.56 -9.12 -2.69
C GLN A 297 -19.16 -9.03 -3.30
N ARG A 298 -18.22 -8.40 -2.59
CA ARG A 298 -16.80 -8.34 -3.00
C ARG A 298 -16.17 -9.73 -3.03
N LEU A 299 -16.39 -10.54 -2.00
CA LEU A 299 -15.89 -11.92 -1.92
C LEU A 299 -16.48 -12.80 -3.04
N MET A 300 -17.77 -12.68 -3.34
CA MET A 300 -18.42 -13.40 -4.44
C MET A 300 -17.82 -13.01 -5.80
N THR A 301 -17.56 -11.72 -6.02
CA THR A 301 -16.89 -11.23 -7.23
C THR A 301 -15.49 -11.82 -7.37
N LEU A 302 -14.70 -11.80 -6.29
CA LEU A 302 -13.36 -12.38 -6.27
C LEU A 302 -13.38 -13.90 -6.51
N SER A 303 -14.34 -14.63 -5.90
CA SER A 303 -14.48 -16.07 -6.08
C SER A 303 -14.83 -16.43 -7.53
N LYS A 304 -15.77 -15.72 -8.16
CA LYS A 304 -16.10 -15.91 -9.58
C LYS A 304 -14.87 -15.70 -10.46
N LYS A 305 -14.08 -14.68 -10.16
CA LYS A 305 -12.85 -14.41 -10.88
C LYS A 305 -11.81 -15.52 -10.72
N LEU A 306 -11.62 -16.00 -9.49
CA LEU A 306 -10.70 -17.10 -9.21
C LEU A 306 -11.10 -18.37 -9.98
N ASN A 307 -12.39 -18.70 -10.04
CA ASN A 307 -12.89 -19.81 -10.85
C ASN A 307 -12.58 -19.60 -12.34
N GLY A 308 -12.77 -18.39 -12.87
CA GLY A 308 -12.40 -18.09 -14.26
C GLY A 308 -10.90 -18.26 -14.54
N VAL A 309 -10.03 -17.89 -13.60
CA VAL A 309 -8.58 -18.14 -13.72
C VAL A 309 -8.26 -19.63 -13.69
N ASP A 310 -8.92 -20.39 -12.80
CA ASP A 310 -8.74 -21.86 -12.70
C ASP A 310 -9.21 -22.58 -13.97
N GLU A 311 -10.32 -22.16 -14.56
CA GLU A 311 -10.83 -22.65 -15.84
C GLU A 311 -9.83 -22.38 -16.98
N LEU A 312 -9.28 -21.16 -17.05
CA LEU A 312 -8.27 -20.79 -18.05
C LEU A 312 -6.99 -21.61 -17.88
N MET A 313 -6.51 -21.77 -16.65
CA MET A 313 -5.33 -22.59 -16.35
C MET A 313 -5.55 -24.08 -16.66
N SER A 314 -6.75 -24.60 -16.38
CA SER A 314 -7.13 -25.99 -16.67
C SER A 314 -7.16 -26.29 -18.17
N CYS A 315 -7.38 -25.26 -18.99
CA CYS A 315 -7.33 -25.36 -20.46
C CYS A 315 -5.92 -25.13 -21.04
N ASP A 316 -4.92 -24.73 -20.24
CA ASP A 316 -3.59 -24.42 -20.74
C ASP A 316 -2.83 -25.71 -21.17
N PRO A 317 -2.37 -25.81 -22.43
CA PRO A 317 -1.67 -26.99 -22.92
C PRO A 317 -0.40 -27.35 -22.14
N LEU A 318 0.37 -26.35 -21.68
CA LEU A 318 1.58 -26.55 -20.89
C LEU A 318 1.24 -27.08 -19.49
N TYR A 319 0.15 -26.59 -18.91
CA TYR A 319 -0.36 -27.09 -17.63
C TYR A 319 -0.82 -28.54 -17.76
N LEU A 320 -1.64 -28.85 -18.76
CA LEU A 320 -2.14 -30.21 -19.02
C LEU A 320 -1.00 -31.21 -19.28
N LEU A 321 0.04 -30.81 -20.03
CA LEU A 321 1.23 -31.64 -20.25
C LEU A 321 1.97 -31.98 -18.95
N LYS A 322 2.04 -31.04 -18.00
CA LYS A 322 2.71 -31.26 -16.72
C LYS A 322 1.83 -32.05 -15.74
N ALA A 323 0.57 -31.66 -15.60
CA ALA A 323 -0.39 -32.35 -14.73
C ALA A 323 -0.65 -33.80 -15.18
N GLY A 324 -0.66 -34.05 -16.49
CA GLY A 324 -0.77 -35.41 -17.06
C GLY A 324 0.45 -36.29 -16.75
N ARG A 325 1.66 -35.72 -16.67
CA ARG A 325 2.89 -36.44 -16.29
C ARG A 325 2.95 -36.75 -14.79
N GLU A 326 2.47 -35.85 -13.94
CA GLU A 326 2.41 -36.09 -12.49
C GLU A 326 1.36 -37.16 -12.13
N ARG A 327 0.24 -37.25 -12.88
CA ARG A 327 -0.76 -38.32 -12.71
C ARG A 327 -0.27 -39.72 -13.10
N GLN A 328 0.76 -39.84 -13.95
CA GLN A 328 1.33 -41.14 -14.33
C GLN A 328 2.31 -41.72 -13.29
N ARG A 329 2.63 -41.00 -12.19
CA ARG A 329 3.58 -41.46 -11.16
C ARG A 329 2.97 -42.24 -9.99
N PHE A 330 1.68 -42.57 -10.04
CA PHE A 330 1.15 -43.61 -9.17
C PHE A 330 1.32 -44.95 -9.89
N ASP A 331 2.46 -45.59 -9.64
CA ASP A 331 2.71 -46.95 -10.10
C ASP A 331 1.61 -47.87 -9.55
N PHE A 332 1.02 -48.67 -10.43
CA PHE A 332 -0.04 -49.64 -10.11
C PHE A 332 0.43 -50.77 -9.15
N ASP A 333 1.71 -50.80 -8.80
CA ASP A 333 2.35 -51.84 -7.99
C ASP A 333 2.30 -51.58 -6.47
N ASP A 334 1.76 -50.44 -6.01
CA ASP A 334 1.56 -50.18 -4.56
C ASP A 334 0.29 -50.87 -3.99
N PHE A 335 -0.42 -51.65 -4.79
CA PHE A 335 -1.51 -52.53 -4.35
C PHE A 335 -1.04 -53.98 -4.21
N ASP A 336 -0.11 -54.26 -3.28
CA ASP A 336 0.20 -55.64 -2.93
C ASP A 336 0.28 -55.84 -1.40
N ASN A 337 -0.82 -56.34 -0.85
CA ASN A 337 -0.93 -57.55 -0.01
C ASN A 337 -1.98 -57.39 1.09
N VAL A 338 -3.19 -57.87 0.81
CA VAL A 338 -4.17 -58.26 1.82
C VAL A 338 -3.55 -59.36 2.68
N PRO A 339 -3.44 -59.22 4.02
CA PRO A 339 -2.97 -60.33 4.85
C PRO A 339 -4.06 -61.40 4.91
N GLN A 340 -3.93 -62.45 4.11
CA GLN A 340 -4.60 -63.72 4.38
C GLN A 340 -3.92 -64.36 5.59
N ARG A 341 -4.56 -64.30 6.76
CA ARG A 341 -4.63 -65.38 7.75
C ARG A 341 -5.45 -64.95 8.97
N PHE A 342 -6.69 -65.42 9.01
CA PHE A 342 -7.40 -65.67 10.26
C PHE A 342 -6.80 -66.93 10.89
N ASN A 343 -6.24 -66.82 12.08
CA ASN A 343 -6.05 -67.99 12.95
C ASN A 343 -7.28 -68.12 13.85
N ILE A 344 -7.86 -69.31 13.82
CA ILE A 344 -8.90 -69.82 14.74
C ILE A 344 -8.27 -70.06 16.11
#